data_AF-K1RQB0-F1
#
_entry.id   AF-K1RQB0-F1
#
_cell.length_a   1.000
_cell.length_b   1.000
_cell.length_c   1.000
_cell.angle_alpha   90.00
_cell.angle_beta   90.00
_cell.angle_gamma   90.00
#
_symmetry.space_group_name_H-M   'P 1'
#
loop_
_entity.id
_entity.type
_entity.pdbx_description
1 polymer ?
#
loop_
_entity_poly.entity_id
_entity_poly.type
_entity_poly.pdbx_seq_one_letter_code
_entity_poly.pdbx_strand_id
1 'polypeptide(L)'
;ENMEGMKVGVIQNELGKISIDGTVLQNDDIHMVELNRGSIFCSCLRLSFVDALAKMSQQGLEYVFVESSGFGDPSNAEEILEATKVLVGEVYDFRGCVCLVDCYNFLDQLEDEITIDRQLKHCNLAVLTKVDLVDREKIELIKEKVQEINPVCPITESENGNIKRSFYDMDLMKYQWAECEETTNSAETKPKTFSMNFAGEIEKTNWKL
;
A
#
# COMPACT_ATOMS: atom_id res chain seq x y z
N GLU A 1 -4.20 -10.44 -15.01
CA GLU A 1 -5.56 -10.82 -15.44
C GLU A 1 -6.50 -9.68 -15.09
N ASN A 2 -7.38 -9.26 -16.01
CA ASN A 2 -8.24 -8.09 -15.80
C ASN A 2 -9.36 -8.38 -14.79
N MET A 3 -9.73 -7.36 -14.01
CA MET A 3 -10.86 -7.39 -13.07
C MET A 3 -12.22 -7.24 -13.79
N GLU A 4 -12.35 -7.77 -15.01
CA GLU A 4 -13.55 -7.64 -15.83
C GLU A 4 -14.79 -8.18 -15.10
N GLY A 5 -15.81 -7.31 -14.97
CA GLY A 5 -17.06 -7.63 -14.31
C GLY A 5 -17.10 -7.45 -12.79
N MET A 6 -15.98 -7.06 -12.15
CA MET A 6 -15.96 -6.68 -10.74
C MET A 6 -15.95 -5.17 -10.56
N LYS A 7 -16.79 -4.65 -9.67
CA LYS A 7 -16.78 -3.22 -9.30
C LYS A 7 -15.76 -2.94 -8.22
N VAL A 8 -14.70 -2.21 -8.56
CA VAL A 8 -13.55 -2.03 -7.67
C VAL A 8 -13.33 -0.55 -7.38
N GLY A 9 -13.18 -0.22 -6.09
CA GLY A 9 -12.72 1.07 -5.62
C GLY A 9 -11.21 1.07 -5.42
N VAL A 10 -10.55 2.17 -5.76
CA VAL A 10 -9.15 2.41 -5.39
C VAL A 10 -9.06 3.75 -4.68
N ILE A 11 -8.57 3.74 -3.45
CA ILE A 11 -8.19 4.95 -2.71
C ILE A 11 -6.67 5.05 -2.79
N GLN A 12 -6.18 6.05 -3.52
CA GLN A 12 -4.75 6.29 -3.68
C GLN A 12 -4.28 7.39 -2.74
N ASN A 13 -3.15 7.15 -2.07
CA ASN A 13 -2.56 8.05 -1.10
C ASN A 13 -1.32 8.73 -1.69
N GLU A 14 -1.47 9.95 -2.23
CA GLU A 14 -0.35 10.67 -2.79
C GLU A 14 0.27 11.69 -1.79
N LEU A 15 1.58 11.57 -1.58
CA LEU A 15 2.38 12.54 -0.83
C LEU A 15 2.72 13.81 -1.64
N GLY A 16 2.53 13.78 -2.96
CA GLY A 16 2.81 14.87 -3.90
C GLY A 16 1.65 15.86 -4.06
N LYS A 17 1.94 17.06 -4.61
CA LYS A 17 0.91 18.05 -5.02
C LYS A 17 0.43 17.85 -6.47
N ILE A 18 1.10 17.00 -7.22
CA ILE A 18 0.88 16.77 -8.64
C ILE A 18 0.63 15.27 -8.77
N SER A 19 -0.59 14.90 -9.14
CA SER A 19 -0.91 13.52 -9.48
C SER A 19 -0.36 13.19 -10.86
N ILE A 20 0.47 12.15 -10.92
CA ILE A 20 1.04 11.65 -12.18
C ILE A 20 0.22 10.46 -12.68
N ASP A 21 -0.41 9.71 -11.77
CA ASP A 21 -0.97 8.38 -12.05
C ASP A 21 -2.48 8.35 -12.34
N GLY A 22 -3.24 9.40 -11.99
CA GLY A 22 -4.71 9.44 -12.13
C GLY A 22 -5.27 9.28 -13.55
N THR A 23 -4.41 9.38 -14.58
CA THR A 23 -4.83 9.29 -15.99
C THR A 23 -4.83 7.86 -16.54
N VAL A 24 -4.22 6.89 -15.83
CA VAL A 24 -3.96 5.55 -16.38
C VAL A 24 -5.07 4.53 -16.09
N LEU A 25 -5.96 4.79 -15.11
CA LEU A 25 -6.87 3.78 -14.56
C LEU A 25 -8.37 4.12 -14.67
N GLN A 26 -8.76 5.16 -15.39
CA GLN A 26 -10.18 5.47 -15.60
C GLN A 26 -10.81 4.53 -16.65
N ASN A 27 -11.50 3.50 -16.16
CA ASN A 27 -12.43 2.67 -16.92
C ASN A 27 -13.75 2.57 -16.12
N ASP A 28 -14.87 2.27 -16.76
CA ASP A 28 -16.22 2.31 -16.16
C ASP A 28 -16.38 1.40 -14.93
N ASP A 29 -15.53 0.37 -14.77
CA ASP A 29 -15.56 -0.60 -13.67
C ASP A 29 -14.69 -0.23 -12.45
N ILE A 30 -13.81 0.78 -12.57
CA ILE A 30 -12.87 1.19 -11.52
C ILE A 30 -13.20 2.60 -11.02
N HIS A 31 -13.63 2.69 -9.76
CA HIS A 31 -13.89 3.94 -9.07
C HIS A 31 -12.66 4.39 -8.29
N MET A 32 -12.04 5.50 -8.67
CA MET A 32 -10.84 6.01 -8.01
C MET A 32 -11.13 7.27 -7.18
N VAL A 33 -10.59 7.32 -5.97
CA VAL A 33 -10.55 8.53 -5.13
C VAL A 33 -9.11 8.81 -4.75
N GLU A 34 -8.59 9.95 -5.17
CA GLU A 34 -7.27 10.42 -4.79
C GLU A 34 -7.33 11.24 -3.50
N LEU A 35 -6.57 10.83 -2.49
CA LEU A 35 -6.37 11.58 -1.26
C LEU A 35 -5.08 12.38 -1.36
N ASN A 36 -5.24 13.68 -1.58
CA ASN A 36 -4.15 14.64 -1.70
C ASN A 36 -3.75 15.16 -0.32
N ARG A 37 -2.43 15.36 -0.08
CA ARG A 37 -1.78 16.12 1.03
C ARG A 37 -1.16 15.32 2.20
N GLY A 38 -0.79 14.05 2.03
CA GLY A 38 -0.02 13.30 3.04
C GLY A 38 -0.52 11.87 3.24
N SER A 39 0.16 11.10 4.09
CA SER A 39 -0.21 9.70 4.38
C SER A 39 -1.61 9.58 4.99
N ILE A 40 -2.49 8.75 4.43
CA ILE A 40 -3.80 8.38 5.00
C ILE A 40 -3.72 7.84 6.43
N PHE A 41 -2.56 7.29 6.79
CA PHE A 41 -2.26 6.77 8.12
C PHE A 41 -1.67 7.83 9.06
N CYS A 42 -1.57 9.08 8.62
CA CYS A 42 -1.26 10.22 9.47
C CYS A 42 -2.49 10.63 10.28
N SER A 43 -2.30 10.95 11.56
CA SER A 43 -3.36 11.45 12.45
C SER A 43 -4.15 12.63 11.87
N CYS A 44 -3.52 13.47 11.04
CA CYS A 44 -4.16 14.62 10.41
C CYS A 44 -5.10 14.28 9.23
N LEU A 45 -4.96 13.10 8.61
CA LEU A 45 -5.70 12.71 7.41
C LEU A 45 -6.70 11.58 7.63
N ARG A 46 -6.76 11.05 8.85
CA ARG A 46 -7.73 10.05 9.29
C ARG A 46 -9.17 10.40 8.90
N LEU A 47 -9.60 11.63 9.12
CA LEU A 47 -10.97 12.07 8.78
C LEU A 47 -11.23 12.04 7.26
N SER A 48 -10.27 12.49 6.45
CA SER A 48 -10.41 12.47 4.99
C SER A 48 -10.45 11.04 4.43
N PHE A 49 -9.73 10.11 5.07
CA PHE A 49 -9.78 8.71 4.69
C PHE A 49 -11.11 8.04 5.10
N VAL A 50 -11.62 8.33 6.31
CA VAL A 50 -12.98 7.91 6.72
C VAL A 50 -14.05 8.47 5.77
N ASP A 51 -13.95 9.73 5.37
CA ASP A 51 -14.88 10.34 4.39
C ASP A 51 -14.79 9.67 3.01
N ALA A 52 -13.59 9.30 2.55
CA ALA A 52 -13.40 8.58 1.29
C ALA A 52 -14.02 7.19 1.35
N LEU A 53 -13.79 6.44 2.44
CA LEU A 53 -14.44 5.16 2.68
C LEU A 53 -15.97 5.31 2.75
N ALA A 54 -16.49 6.35 3.38
CA ALA A 54 -17.93 6.60 3.43
C ALA A 54 -18.55 6.91 2.05
N LYS A 55 -17.79 7.54 1.14
CA LYS A 55 -18.23 7.75 -0.26
C LYS A 55 -18.18 6.48 -1.08
N MET A 56 -17.12 5.69 -0.91
CA MET A 56 -16.94 4.42 -1.63
C MET A 56 -18.03 3.40 -1.27
N SER A 57 -18.51 3.38 -0.03
CA SER A 57 -19.54 2.44 0.41
C SER A 57 -20.89 2.64 -0.31
N GLN A 58 -21.11 3.82 -0.90
CA GLN A 58 -22.32 4.16 -1.65
C GLN A 58 -22.26 3.74 -3.13
N GLN A 59 -21.10 3.28 -3.62
CA GLN A 59 -20.89 2.97 -5.04
C GLN A 59 -21.22 1.51 -5.41
N GLY A 60 -21.61 0.66 -4.44
CA GLY A 60 -21.92 -0.75 -4.69
C GLY A 60 -20.71 -1.56 -5.16
N LEU A 61 -19.56 -1.28 -4.57
CA LEU A 61 -18.28 -1.92 -4.88
C LEU A 61 -18.18 -3.29 -4.20
N GLU A 62 -17.49 -4.22 -4.87
CA GLU A 62 -17.15 -5.53 -4.30
C GLU A 62 -15.84 -5.48 -3.52
N TYR A 63 -14.89 -4.67 -4.00
CA TYR A 63 -13.59 -4.49 -3.35
C TYR A 63 -13.23 -3.01 -3.30
N VAL A 64 -12.57 -2.60 -2.21
CA VAL A 64 -11.89 -1.31 -2.12
C VAL A 64 -10.43 -1.57 -1.79
N PHE A 65 -9.55 -1.23 -2.71
CA PHE A 65 -8.12 -1.22 -2.47
C PHE A 65 -7.71 0.14 -1.93
N VAL A 66 -6.88 0.11 -0.91
CA VAL A 66 -6.28 1.29 -0.33
C VAL A 66 -4.80 1.18 -0.59
N GLU A 67 -4.32 2.02 -1.49
CA GLU A 67 -2.90 2.14 -1.79
C GLU A 67 -2.28 3.07 -0.74
N SER A 68 -1.19 2.59 -0.14
CA SER A 68 -0.48 3.30 0.93
C SER A 68 1.02 3.16 0.76
N SER A 69 1.56 3.59 -0.39
CA SER A 69 3.00 3.55 -0.63
C SER A 69 3.77 4.62 0.16
N GLY A 70 5.10 4.48 0.15
CA GLY A 70 6.02 5.34 0.86
C GLY A 70 5.94 5.11 2.36
N PHE A 71 5.60 6.15 3.11
CA PHE A 71 5.51 6.14 4.56
C PHE A 71 4.13 5.71 5.06
N GLY A 72 3.49 4.74 4.41
CA GLY A 72 2.23 4.18 4.92
C GLY A 72 2.50 3.31 6.15
N ASP A 73 1.75 3.50 7.24
CA ASP A 73 1.85 2.67 8.45
C ASP A 73 0.50 1.97 8.69
N PRO A 74 0.37 0.67 8.35
CA PRO A 74 -0.90 -0.03 8.46
C PRO A 74 -1.31 -0.39 9.90
N SER A 75 -0.48 -0.08 10.90
CA SER A 75 -0.70 -0.46 12.32
C SER A 75 -2.01 0.03 12.93
N ASN A 76 -2.62 1.08 12.38
CA ASN A 76 -3.89 1.65 12.86
C ASN A 76 -5.07 1.46 11.88
N ALA A 77 -4.94 0.57 10.88
CA ALA A 77 -5.99 0.35 9.89
C ALA A 77 -7.33 -0.07 10.53
N GLU A 78 -7.30 -0.95 11.53
CA GLU A 78 -8.50 -1.39 12.26
C GLU A 78 -9.19 -0.22 12.99
N GLU A 79 -8.43 0.70 13.58
CA GLU A 79 -8.97 1.87 14.28
C GLU A 79 -9.68 2.85 13.33
N ILE A 80 -9.20 2.92 12.07
CA ILE A 80 -9.81 3.72 11.02
C ILE A 80 -11.11 3.06 10.52
N LEU A 81 -11.12 1.74 10.41
CA LEU A 81 -12.31 0.99 10.01
C LEU A 81 -13.40 1.05 11.08
N GLU A 82 -13.05 0.98 12.36
CA GLU A 82 -14.02 1.16 13.45
C GLU A 82 -14.62 2.58 13.43
N ALA A 83 -13.79 3.61 13.20
CA ALA A 83 -14.30 4.98 13.02
C ALA A 83 -15.23 5.10 11.80
N THR A 84 -14.92 4.40 10.71
CA THR A 84 -15.77 4.34 9.52
C THR A 84 -17.10 3.65 9.82
N LYS A 85 -17.08 2.56 10.59
CA LYS A 85 -18.29 1.83 11.02
C LYS A 85 -19.25 2.69 11.82
N VAL A 86 -18.74 3.60 12.65
CA VAL A 86 -19.59 4.58 13.37
C VAL A 86 -20.35 5.50 12.40
N LEU A 87 -19.75 5.84 11.25
CA LEU A 87 -20.32 6.80 10.29
C LEU A 87 -21.29 6.15 9.30
N VAL A 88 -20.95 4.97 8.78
CA VAL A 88 -21.71 4.31 7.69
C VAL A 88 -22.24 2.91 8.03
N GLY A 89 -22.02 2.42 9.26
CA GLY A 89 -22.39 1.07 9.68
C GLY A 89 -21.38 0.00 9.28
N GLU A 90 -21.70 -1.26 9.53
CA GLU A 90 -20.88 -2.43 9.15
C GLU A 90 -20.98 -2.71 7.66
N VAL A 91 -20.34 -1.86 6.84
CA VAL A 91 -20.36 -1.96 5.37
C VAL A 91 -19.05 -2.49 4.79
N TYR A 92 -17.99 -2.56 5.60
CA TYR A 92 -16.68 -3.04 5.20
C TYR A 92 -16.30 -4.31 5.97
N ASP A 93 -15.79 -5.28 5.22
CA ASP A 93 -15.16 -6.49 5.73
C ASP A 93 -13.66 -6.42 5.41
N PHE A 94 -12.83 -6.21 6.42
CA PHE A 94 -11.40 -6.03 6.23
C PHE A 94 -10.73 -7.35 5.88
N ARG A 95 -10.12 -7.39 4.69
CA ARG A 95 -9.46 -8.61 4.17
C ARG A 95 -7.96 -8.66 4.39
N GLY A 96 -7.38 -7.70 5.10
CA GLY A 96 -5.97 -7.69 5.46
C GLY A 96 -5.10 -6.74 4.62
N CYS A 97 -3.84 -6.64 5.03
CA CYS A 97 -2.80 -5.80 4.45
C CYS A 97 -1.86 -6.63 3.57
N VAL A 98 -1.57 -6.15 2.36
CA VAL A 98 -0.59 -6.75 1.46
C VAL A 98 0.64 -5.83 1.37
N CYS A 99 1.82 -6.37 1.67
CA CYS A 99 3.09 -5.64 1.55
C CYS A 99 3.82 -6.07 0.28
N LEU A 100 4.15 -5.11 -0.59
CA LEU A 100 4.98 -5.36 -1.77
C LEU A 100 6.44 -5.11 -1.40
N VAL A 101 7.27 -6.14 -1.48
CA VAL A 101 8.69 -6.11 -1.13
C VAL A 101 9.50 -6.07 -2.42
N ASP A 102 10.24 -4.99 -2.67
CA ASP A 102 11.12 -4.87 -3.83
C ASP A 102 12.41 -5.67 -3.60
N CYS A 103 12.53 -6.86 -4.19
CA CYS A 103 13.70 -7.71 -3.94
C CYS A 103 15.02 -7.10 -4.40
N TYR A 104 14.99 -6.18 -5.36
CA TYR A 104 16.21 -5.54 -5.84
C TYR A 104 16.78 -4.58 -4.79
N ASN A 105 15.92 -3.79 -4.13
CA ASN A 105 16.33 -2.72 -3.20
C ASN A 105 16.16 -3.05 -1.71
N PHE A 106 15.39 -4.08 -1.35
CA PHE A 106 14.91 -4.28 0.03
C PHE A 106 16.01 -4.33 1.10
N LEU A 107 17.10 -5.06 0.85
CA LEU A 107 18.17 -5.21 1.84
C LEU A 107 18.86 -3.87 2.16
N ASP A 108 18.99 -2.99 1.16
CA ASP A 108 19.58 -1.66 1.34
C ASP A 108 18.61 -0.72 2.08
N GLN A 109 17.30 -0.94 1.93
CA GLN A 109 16.26 -0.13 2.58
C GLN A 109 16.03 -0.55 4.04
N LEU A 110 16.24 -1.82 4.36
CA LEU A 110 15.92 -2.40 5.67
C LEU A 110 16.72 -1.78 6.83
N GLU A 111 17.93 -1.30 6.57
CA GLU A 111 18.83 -0.80 7.62
C GLU A 111 18.38 0.54 8.23
N ASP A 112 17.50 1.31 7.55
CA ASP A 112 17.29 2.73 7.86
C ASP A 112 15.83 3.15 8.14
N GLU A 113 14.84 2.27 8.10
CA GLU A 113 13.42 2.68 8.14
C GLU A 113 12.54 1.85 9.09
N ILE A 114 12.15 2.46 10.22
CA ILE A 114 11.13 1.92 11.14
C ILE A 114 9.79 1.66 10.43
N THR A 115 9.51 2.41 9.35
CA THR A 115 8.32 2.22 8.53
C THR A 115 8.33 0.86 7.83
N ILE A 116 9.48 0.37 7.36
CA ILE A 116 9.57 -0.94 6.69
C ILE A 116 9.29 -2.06 7.69
N ASP A 117 9.89 -1.99 8.88
CA ASP A 117 9.60 -2.92 9.97
C ASP A 117 8.09 -2.95 10.27
N ARG A 118 7.45 -1.78 10.42
CA ARG A 118 6.01 -1.66 10.63
C ARG A 118 5.18 -2.27 9.50
N GLN A 119 5.52 -1.97 8.24
CA GLN A 119 4.80 -2.49 7.08
C GLN A 119 4.86 -4.02 7.01
N LEU A 120 6.03 -4.60 7.29
CA LEU A 120 6.19 -6.06 7.31
C LEU A 120 5.52 -6.69 8.52
N LYS A 121 5.69 -6.10 9.71
CA LYS A 121 5.11 -6.59 10.98
C LYS A 121 3.59 -6.67 10.93
N HIS A 122 2.95 -5.71 10.27
CA HIS A 122 1.49 -5.57 10.22
C HIS A 122 0.85 -6.05 8.91
N CYS A 123 1.63 -6.61 7.98
CA CYS A 123 1.07 -7.23 6.78
C CYS A 123 0.55 -8.65 7.05
N ASN A 124 -0.43 -9.05 6.25
CA ASN A 124 -1.02 -10.39 6.25
C ASN A 124 -0.57 -11.22 5.03
N LEU A 125 0.08 -10.59 4.05
CA LEU A 125 0.70 -11.23 2.89
C LEU A 125 1.88 -10.36 2.42
N ALA A 126 3.05 -10.98 2.28
CA ALA A 126 4.21 -10.35 1.65
C ALA A 126 4.34 -10.85 0.20
N VAL A 127 4.46 -9.92 -0.74
CA VAL A 127 4.66 -10.19 -2.16
C VAL A 127 6.06 -9.72 -2.53
N LEU A 128 6.96 -10.67 -2.77
CA LEU A 128 8.29 -10.40 -3.29
C LEU A 128 8.18 -10.04 -4.77
N THR A 129 8.48 -8.78 -5.10
CA THR A 129 8.42 -8.22 -6.45
C THR A 129 9.82 -8.07 -7.04
N LYS A 130 9.90 -7.97 -8.38
CA LYS A 130 11.17 -7.86 -9.13
C LYS A 130 12.13 -9.03 -8.88
N VAL A 131 11.57 -10.22 -8.67
CA VAL A 131 12.35 -11.45 -8.48
C VAL A 131 13.20 -11.81 -9.70
N ASP A 132 12.83 -11.28 -10.87
CA ASP A 132 13.57 -11.38 -12.13
C ASP A 132 14.88 -10.59 -12.15
N LEU A 133 15.07 -9.63 -11.23
CA LEU A 133 16.26 -8.78 -11.17
C LEU A 133 17.31 -9.27 -10.15
N VAL A 134 17.06 -10.38 -9.46
CA VAL A 134 17.90 -10.89 -8.38
C VAL A 134 18.10 -12.40 -8.49
N ASP A 135 19.16 -12.91 -7.88
CA ASP A 135 19.39 -14.35 -7.81
C ASP A 135 18.57 -15.03 -6.70
N ARG A 136 18.58 -16.36 -6.72
CA ARG A 136 17.78 -17.14 -5.76
C ARG A 136 18.29 -17.00 -4.34
N GLU A 137 19.60 -16.83 -4.15
CA GLU A 137 20.21 -16.68 -2.83
C GLU A 137 19.71 -15.40 -2.15
N LYS A 138 19.65 -14.29 -2.89
CA LYS A 138 19.08 -13.04 -2.41
C LYS A 138 17.59 -13.17 -2.08
N ILE A 139 16.81 -13.88 -2.89
CA ILE A 139 15.38 -14.11 -2.60
C ILE A 139 15.19 -14.86 -1.28
N GLU A 140 15.95 -15.93 -1.05
CA GLU A 140 15.83 -16.71 0.19
C GLU A 140 16.27 -15.90 1.41
N LEU A 141 17.35 -15.11 1.31
CA LEU A 141 17.77 -14.18 2.37
C LEU A 141 16.66 -13.17 2.71
N ILE A 142 15.99 -12.61 1.70
CA ILE A 142 14.89 -11.66 1.90
C ILE A 142 13.72 -12.35 2.61
N LYS A 143 13.38 -13.60 2.26
CA LYS A 143 12.34 -14.36 2.96
C LYS A 143 12.68 -14.57 4.42
N GLU A 144 13.92 -14.92 4.72
CA GLU A 144 14.38 -15.05 6.11
C GLU A 144 14.17 -13.74 6.87
N LYS A 145 14.55 -12.59 6.29
CA LYS A 145 14.32 -11.27 6.90
C LYS A 145 12.85 -10.92 7.09
N VAL A 146 12.00 -11.21 6.12
CA VAL A 146 10.55 -11.02 6.27
C VAL A 146 10.01 -11.88 7.40
N GLN A 147 10.44 -13.14 7.50
CA GLN A 147 10.01 -14.06 8.56
C GLN A 147 10.59 -13.74 9.94
N GLU A 148 11.78 -13.14 10.02
CA GLU A 148 12.33 -12.61 11.27
C GLU A 148 11.41 -11.53 11.87
N ILE A 149 10.83 -10.68 11.01
CA ILE A 149 9.93 -9.58 11.42
C ILE A 149 8.50 -10.06 11.64
N ASN A 150 8.01 -10.92 10.73
CA ASN A 150 6.65 -11.45 10.74
C ASN A 150 6.65 -12.98 10.50
N PRO A 151 6.73 -13.79 11.57
CA PRO A 151 6.89 -15.24 11.48
C PRO A 151 5.70 -16.00 10.90
N VAL A 152 4.51 -15.37 10.86
CA VAL A 152 3.27 -16.02 10.41
C VAL A 152 2.85 -15.57 9.00
N CYS A 153 3.55 -14.60 8.40
CA CYS A 153 3.17 -14.04 7.12
C CYS A 153 3.48 -14.98 5.96
N PRO A 154 2.48 -15.34 5.12
CA PRO A 154 2.72 -16.03 3.87
C PRO A 154 3.49 -15.14 2.90
N ILE A 155 4.39 -15.76 2.12
CA ILE A 155 5.21 -15.07 1.13
C ILE A 155 4.93 -15.64 -0.26
N THR A 156 4.66 -14.76 -1.22
CA THR A 156 4.55 -15.12 -2.65
C THR A 156 5.54 -14.32 -3.48
N GLU A 157 6.01 -14.91 -4.58
CA GLU A 157 6.90 -14.27 -5.55
C GLU A 157 6.08 -13.71 -6.73
N SER A 158 6.52 -12.57 -7.27
CA SER A 158 5.90 -11.84 -8.36
C SER A 158 6.98 -11.25 -9.28
N GLU A 159 6.82 -11.50 -10.57
CA GLU A 159 7.64 -10.95 -11.64
C GLU A 159 6.77 -10.02 -12.50
N ASN A 160 7.31 -8.89 -12.93
CA ASN A 160 6.62 -7.93 -13.80
C ASN A 160 5.22 -7.49 -13.30
N GLY A 161 5.06 -7.38 -11.97
CA GLY A 161 3.81 -6.97 -11.33
C GLY A 161 2.67 -8.01 -11.38
N ASN A 162 2.97 -9.24 -11.80
CA ASN A 162 1.96 -10.28 -11.94
C ASN A 162 1.76 -11.08 -10.65
N ILE A 163 0.70 -10.77 -9.91
CA ILE A 163 0.30 -11.47 -8.69
C ILE A 163 -0.85 -12.42 -8.99
N LYS A 164 -0.77 -13.66 -8.48
CA LYS A 164 -1.82 -14.66 -8.67
C LYS A 164 -3.12 -14.24 -7.97
N ARG A 165 -4.24 -14.28 -8.69
CA ARG A 165 -5.59 -13.96 -8.16
C ARG A 165 -6.04 -14.85 -7.00
N SER A 166 -5.38 -15.98 -6.76
CA SER A 166 -5.67 -16.84 -5.61
C SER A 166 -5.64 -16.11 -4.25
N PHE A 167 -4.99 -14.94 -4.14
CA PHE A 167 -5.01 -14.15 -2.91
C PHE A 167 -6.41 -13.67 -2.52
N TYR A 168 -7.33 -13.47 -3.47
CA TYR A 168 -8.72 -13.05 -3.18
C TYR A 168 -9.50 -14.12 -2.40
N ASP A 169 -9.15 -15.39 -2.58
CA ASP A 169 -9.79 -16.52 -1.92
C ASP A 169 -9.13 -16.85 -0.56
N MET A 170 -8.03 -16.16 -0.22
CA MET A 170 -7.34 -16.36 1.05
C MET A 170 -8.02 -15.58 2.17
N ASP A 171 -8.15 -16.22 3.31
CA ASP A 171 -8.46 -15.54 4.56
C ASP A 171 -7.15 -15.02 5.17
N LEU A 172 -6.71 -13.84 4.71
CA LEU A 172 -5.42 -13.26 5.11
C LEU A 172 -5.39 -12.89 6.59
N MET A 173 -6.54 -12.60 7.19
CA MET A 173 -6.64 -12.24 8.62
C MET A 173 -6.15 -13.38 9.54
N LYS A 174 -6.09 -14.63 9.06
CA LYS A 174 -5.46 -15.75 9.79
C LYS A 174 -3.96 -15.55 10.07
N TYR A 175 -3.30 -14.70 9.30
CA TYR A 175 -1.87 -14.43 9.39
C TYR A 175 -1.57 -13.10 10.10
N GLN A 176 -2.48 -12.62 10.94
CA GLN A 176 -2.22 -11.47 11.80
C GLN A 176 -1.18 -11.82 12.86
N TRP A 177 -0.06 -11.11 12.83
CA TRP A 177 1.05 -11.29 13.76
C TRP A 177 1.01 -10.32 14.94
N ALA A 178 0.70 -9.06 14.65
CA ALA A 178 0.75 -7.97 15.60
C ALA A 178 -0.65 -7.40 15.89
N GLU A 179 -0.83 -6.94 17.12
CA GLU A 179 -2.00 -6.17 17.52
C GLU A 179 -1.93 -4.74 16.99
N CYS A 180 -3.09 -4.11 16.81
CA CYS A 180 -3.20 -2.70 16.46
C CYS A 180 -2.39 -1.83 17.42
N GLU A 181 -1.62 -0.89 16.87
CA GLU A 181 -0.80 0.04 17.66
C GLU A 181 -0.77 1.44 17.04
N GLU A 182 -0.27 2.43 17.78
CA GLU A 182 -0.24 3.81 17.29
C GLU A 182 0.69 3.95 16.08
N THR A 183 0.19 4.67 15.07
CA THR A 183 0.93 5.01 13.86
C THR A 183 2.20 5.81 14.18
N THR A 184 3.30 5.44 13.53
CA THR A 184 4.56 6.17 13.56
C THR A 184 4.54 7.44 12.72
N ASN A 185 3.50 7.65 11.91
CA ASN A 185 3.31 8.83 11.07
C ASN A 185 2.68 9.99 11.84
N SER A 186 3.53 10.86 12.39
CA SER A 186 3.13 12.11 13.02
C SER A 186 3.48 13.31 12.14
N ALA A 187 3.03 14.50 12.55
CA ALA A 187 3.43 15.74 11.89
C ALA A 187 4.96 16.00 11.95
N GLU A 188 5.65 15.39 12.91
CA GLU A 188 7.08 15.56 13.17
C GLU A 188 7.94 14.58 12.37
N THR A 189 7.43 13.36 12.13
CA THR A 189 8.11 12.30 11.37
C THR A 189 7.77 12.31 9.88
N LYS A 190 6.83 13.17 9.46
CA LYS A 190 6.43 13.27 8.04
C LYS A 190 7.60 13.72 7.15
N PRO A 191 7.89 13.03 6.04
CA PRO A 191 8.91 13.42 5.08
C PRO A 191 8.63 14.81 4.49
N LYS A 192 9.69 15.58 4.22
CA LYS A 192 9.59 16.87 3.52
C LYS A 192 9.61 16.65 2.01
N THR A 193 8.55 17.09 1.34
CA THR A 193 8.46 17.03 -0.12
C THR A 193 9.20 18.22 -0.75
N PHE A 194 10.15 17.92 -1.63
CA PHE A 194 10.76 18.91 -2.53
C PHE A 194 10.19 18.72 -3.93
N SER A 195 9.66 19.79 -4.53
CA SER A 195 9.16 19.76 -5.90
C SER A 195 9.90 20.78 -6.73
N MET A 196 10.44 20.35 -7.87
CA MET A 196 11.14 21.21 -8.82
C MET A 196 10.39 21.19 -10.15
N ASN A 197 10.03 22.36 -10.65
CA ASN A 197 9.44 22.51 -11.97
C ASN A 197 10.52 22.98 -12.95
N PHE A 198 10.73 22.23 -14.02
CA PHE A 198 11.66 22.59 -15.09
C PHE A 198 10.88 22.89 -16.37
N ALA A 199 11.11 24.06 -16.96
CA ALA A 199 10.40 24.53 -18.15
C ALA A 199 11.26 24.48 -19.43
N GLY A 200 12.45 23.89 -19.37
CA GLY A 200 13.35 23.74 -20.51
C GLY A 200 13.21 22.37 -21.19
N GLU A 201 13.89 22.20 -22.32
CA GLU A 201 14.04 20.90 -22.98
C GLU A 201 15.06 20.04 -22.23
N ILE A 202 14.74 18.76 -22.05
CA ILE A 202 15.64 17.79 -21.42
C ILE A 202 16.18 16.86 -22.51
N GLU A 203 17.47 16.91 -22.77
CA GLU A 203 18.12 15.97 -23.68
C GLU A 203 18.27 14.59 -23.03
N LYS A 204 17.83 13.54 -23.74
CA LYS A 204 17.83 12.15 -23.26
C LYS A 204 19.24 11.63 -22.93
N THR A 205 20.27 12.18 -23.56
CA THR A 205 21.70 11.88 -23.34
C THR A 205 22.19 12.22 -21.94
N ASN A 206 21.50 13.09 -21.20
CA ASN A 206 21.87 13.49 -19.85
C ASN A 206 21.26 12.58 -18.76
N TRP A 207 20.46 11.59 -19.14
CA TRP A 207 19.92 10.60 -18.20
C TRP A 207 20.83 9.37 -18.17
N LYS A 208 21.41 9.09 -17.00
CA LYS A 208 21.83 7.74 -16.64
C LYS A 208 20.66 7.10 -15.91
N LEU A 209 19.99 6.17 -16.58
CA LEU A 209 19.12 5.18 -15.92
C LEU A 209 19.99 4.22 -15.12
#